data_AF-T1C272-F1
#
_entry.id   AF-T1C272-F1
#
_cell.length_a   1.000
_cell.length_b   1.000
_cell.length_c   1.000
_cell.angle_alpha   90.00
_cell.angle_beta   90.00
_cell.angle_gamma   90.00
#
_symmetry.space_group_name_H-M   'P 1'
#
loop_
_entity.id
_entity.type
_entity.pdbx_description
1 polymer ?
#
loop_
_entity_poly.entity_id
_entity_poly.type
_entity_poly.pdbx_seq_one_letter_code
_entity_poly.pdbx_strand_id
1 'polypeptide(L)' 'MIDAAKAVAIPADQKILHVLPQEFIVDGQEGIRDPIGMSGVRLEAKVHIVTGADSAAQNIEK' A
#
# COMPACT_ATOMS: atom_id res chain seq x y z
N MET A 1 2.89 10.80 12.77
CA MET A 1 1.74 11.03 11.87
C MET A 1 2.15 10.55 10.48
N ILE A 2 1.98 9.25 10.20
CA ILE A 2 2.12 8.67 8.86
C ILE A 2 0.71 8.26 8.47
N ASP A 3 -0.07 9.21 7.94
CA ASP A 3 -1.46 8.98 7.51
C ASP A 3 -1.63 9.05 5.98
N ALA A 4 -0.53 9.15 5.23
CA ALA A 4 -0.57 9.23 3.77
C ALA A 4 -0.44 7.85 3.10
N ALA A 5 -1.38 6.96 3.37
CA ALA A 5 -1.63 5.76 2.54
C ALA A 5 -3.10 5.29 2.59
N LYS A 6 -4.04 6.17 2.96
CA LYS A 6 -5.47 5.86 3.03
C LYS A 6 -6.25 6.63 1.97
N ALA A 7 -6.24 6.16 0.73
CA ALA A 7 -7.24 6.57 -0.26
C ALA A 7 -7.35 5.60 -1.44
N VAL A 8 -7.14 4.29 -1.24
CA VAL A 8 -7.61 3.32 -2.23
C VAL A 8 -9.02 2.93 -1.82
N ALA A 9 -10.02 3.34 -2.60
CA ALA A 9 -11.40 2.91 -2.41
C ALA A 9 -11.49 1.42 -2.76
N ILE A 10 -11.33 0.57 -1.74
CA ILE A 10 -11.64 -0.85 -1.86
C ILE A 10 -13.15 -1.04 -1.64
N PRO A 11 -13.79 -1.99 -2.32
CA PRO A 11 -15.20 -2.32 -2.08
C PRO A 11 -15.47 -2.63 -0.61
N ALA A 12 -16.62 -2.21 -0.09
CA ALA A 12 -16.95 -2.31 1.34
C ALA A 12 -17.03 -3.76 1.86
N ASP A 13 -17.22 -4.73 0.97
CA ASP A 13 -17.25 -6.17 1.22
C ASP A 13 -15.87 -6.83 1.15
N GLN A 14 -14.81 -6.06 0.90
CA GLN A 14 -13.44 -6.54 0.80
C GLN A 14 -12.53 -5.97 1.89
N LYS A 15 -11.60 -6.80 2.34
CA LYS A 15 -10.56 -6.44 3.30
C LYS A 15 -9.18 -6.57 2.65
N ILE A 16 -8.27 -5.67 3.02
CA ILE A 16 -6.86 -5.77 2.63
C ILE A 16 -6.26 -6.98 3.35
N LEU A 17 -5.78 -7.94 2.59
CA LEU A 17 -5.05 -9.12 3.08
C LEU A 17 -3.55 -8.86 3.10
N HIS A 18 -3.03 -8.16 2.08
CA HIS A 18 -1.61 -7.89 1.97
C HIS A 18 -1.31 -6.62 1.16
N VAL A 19 -0.18 -5.98 1.47
CA VAL A 19 0.33 -4.81 0.74
C VAL A 19 1.81 -5.05 0.44
N LEU A 20 2.15 -5.08 -0.85
CA LEU A 20 3.51 -5.32 -1.32
C LEU A 20 4.05 -4.04 -1.98
N PRO A 21 5.08 -3.38 -1.42
CA PRO A 21 5.72 -2.26 -2.10
C PRO A 21 6.47 -2.77 -3.33
N GLN A 22 6.24 -2.12 -4.48
CA GLN A 22 6.93 -2.45 -5.74
C GLN A 22 7.98 -1.41 -6.09
N GLU A 23 7.67 -0.13 -5.91
CA GLU A 23 8.53 0.97 -6.33
C GLU A 23 8.21 2.24 -5.54
N PHE A 24 9.20 3.08 -5.31
CA PHE A 24 9.08 4.40 -4.70
C PHE A 24 9.47 5.48 -5.70
N ILE A 25 8.87 6.66 -5.52
CA ILE A 25 9.18 7.86 -6.29
C ILE A 25 9.49 8.96 -5.29
N VAL A 26 10.66 9.59 -5.39
CA VAL A 26 11.07 10.71 -4.53
C VAL A 26 11.26 11.94 -5.42
N ASP A 27 10.50 13.00 -5.18
CA ASP A 27 10.54 14.25 -5.97
C ASP A 27 10.45 14.04 -7.49
N GLY A 28 9.69 13.03 -7.92
CA GLY A 28 9.53 12.66 -9.34
C GLY A 28 10.58 11.70 -9.89
N GLN A 29 11.58 11.32 -9.09
CA GLN A 29 12.56 10.29 -9.45
C GLN A 29 11.96 8.89 -9.26
N GLU A 30 11.69 8.20 -10.36
CA GLU A 30 11.18 6.82 -10.39
C GLU A 30 12.29 5.76 -10.22
N GLY A 31 11.88 4.51 -9.99
CA GLY A 31 12.78 3.35 -9.92
C GLY A 31 13.45 3.14 -8.57
N ILE A 32 13.09 3.89 -7.54
CA ILE A 32 13.68 3.76 -6.20
C ILE A 32 13.11 2.52 -5.52
N ARG A 33 13.98 1.56 -5.16
CA ARG A 33 13.57 0.34 -4.43
C ARG A 33 13.54 0.53 -2.93
N ASP A 34 14.46 1.34 -2.42
CA ASP A 34 14.58 1.64 -1.00
C ASP A 34 14.82 3.15 -0.84
N PRO A 35 13.83 3.94 -0.40
CA PRO A 35 13.96 5.38 -0.22
C PRO A 35 14.66 5.74 1.10
N ILE A 36 15.03 4.76 1.93
CA ILE A 36 15.67 5.02 3.22
C ILE A 36 17.02 5.71 3.00
N GLY A 37 17.20 6.86 3.64
CA GLY A 37 18.39 7.71 3.49
C GLY A 37 18.29 8.74 2.36
N MET A 38 17.24 8.72 1.55
CA MET A 38 16.96 9.78 0.58
C MET A 38 16.23 10.95 1.25
N SER A 39 16.54 12.16 0.80
CA SER A 39 15.83 13.38 1.20
C SER A 39 14.97 13.85 0.04
N GLY A 40 13.73 14.23 0.33
CA GLY A 40 12.83 14.79 -0.66
C GLY A 40 11.64 15.47 -0.01
N VAL A 41 10.93 16.28 -0.79
CA VAL A 41 9.73 17.00 -0.35
C VAL A 41 8.49 16.13 -0.53
N ARG A 42 8.47 15.28 -1.56
CA ARG A 42 7.36 14.38 -1.88
C ARG A 42 7.86 12.94 -2.05
N LEU A 43 7.20 12.03 -1.34
CA LEU A 43 7.38 10.57 -1.46
C LEU A 43 6.09 9.95 -1.98
N GLU A 44 6.19 9.15 -3.04
CA GLU A 44 5.09 8.34 -3.58
C GLU A 44 5.51 6.87 -3.59
N ALA A 45 4.55 5.97 -3.42
CA ALA A 45 4.79 4.53 -3.43
C ALA A 45 3.81 3.85 -4.37
N LYS A 46 4.34 3.08 -5.32
CA LYS A 46 3.58 2.11 -6.10
C LYS A 46 3.53 0.82 -5.30
N VAL A 47 2.34 0.45 -4.85
CA VAL A 47 2.11 -0.75 -4.05
C VAL A 47 1.10 -1.66 -4.75
N HIS A 48 1.30 -2.96 -4.61
CA HIS A 48 0.35 -3.97 -5.00
C HIS A 48 -0.49 -4.36 -3.78
N ILE A 49 -1.80 -4.17 -3.86
CA ILE A 49 -2.74 -4.48 -2.78
C ILE A 49 -3.46 -5.78 -3.11
N VAL A 50 -3.37 -6.76 -2.22
CA VAL A 50 -4.15 -7.99 -2.29
C VAL A 50 -5.35 -7.85 -1.37
N THR A 51 -6.55 -7.93 -1.94
CA THR A 51 -7.81 -7.92 -1.20
C THR A 51 -8.47 -9.29 -1.24
N GLY A 52 -9.37 -9.53 -0.29
CA GLY A 52 -10.23 -10.70 -0.27
C GLY A 52 -11.59 -10.36 0.33
N ALA A 53 -12.58 -11.21 0.06
CA ALA A 53 -13.91 -11.06 0.66
C ALA A 53 -13.80 -11.14 2.19
N ASP A 54 -14.43 -10.18 2.89
CA ASP A 54 -14.37 -10.13 4.35
C ASP A 54 -14.96 -11.39 4.99
N SER A 55 -16.05 -11.92 4.40
CA SER A 55 -16.67 -13.19 4.80
C SER A 55 -15.75 -14.40 4.66
N ALA A 56 -14.95 -14.44 3.60
CA ALA A 56 -13.98 -15.53 3.41
C ALA A 56 -12.88 -15.46 4.47
N ALA A 57 -12.36 -14.26 4.79
CA ALA A 57 -11.35 -14.09 5.83
C ALA A 57 -11.87 -14.48 7.22
N GLN A 58 -13.12 -14.13 7.56
CA GLN A 58 -13.74 -14.50 8.83
C GLN A 58 -13.97 -16.02 8.97
N ASN A 59 -14.20 -16.73 7.86
CA ASN A 59 -14.51 -18.15 7.89
C ASN A 59 -13.29 -19.06 8.16
N ILE A 60 -12.06 -18.56 7.95
CA ILE A 60 -10.79 -19.32 8.14
C ILE A 60 -10.11 -19.03 9.49
N GLU A 61 -10.57 -18.03 10.26
CA GLU A 61 -10.11 -17.78 11.63
C GLU A 61 -10.82 -18.67 12.69
N LYS A 62 -11.57 -19.69 12.26
CA LYS A 62 -12.36 -20.57 13.14
C LYS A 62 -11.83 -22.00 13.19
#